data_AF-A0A3S4IUR1-F1
#
_entry.id   AF-A0A3S4IUR1-F1
#
_cell.length_a   1.000
_cell.length_b   1.000
_cell.length_c   1.000
_cell.angle_alpha   90.00
_cell.angle_beta   90.00
_cell.angle_gamma   90.00
#
_symmetry.space_group_name_H-M   'P 1'
#
loop_
_entity.id
_entity.type
_entity.pdbx_description
1 polymer ?
#
loop_
_entity_poly.entity_id
_entity_poly.type
_entity_poly.pdbx_seq_one_letter_code
_entity_poly.pdbx_strand_id
1 'polypeptide(L)'
;MLPPAWGATWIGGGVAGTIELLKQSLTPGGMLLIGEPWWRKRPATAEEAIACARSPPDDFLTLPALVAHFGELGYDVVEMVLADQEGWDRYCKRRNG
;
A
#
# COMPACT_ATOMS: atom_id res chain seq x y z
N MET A 1 22.07 0.56 -3.64
CA MET A 1 20.85 0.52 -4.47
C MET A 1 19.68 0.29 -3.52
N LEU A 2 18.72 1.23 -3.42
CA LEU A 2 17.57 1.08 -2.52
C LEU A 2 16.54 0.10 -3.11
N PRO A 3 15.90 -0.77 -2.29
CA PRO A 3 14.87 -1.69 -2.76
C PRO A 3 13.61 -0.94 -3.22
N PRO A 4 12.78 -1.55 -4.10
CA PRO A 4 11.45 -1.03 -4.46
C PRO A 4 10.61 -0.66 -3.23
N ALA A 5 9.60 0.20 -3.38
CA ALA A 5 8.66 0.46 -2.30
C ALA A 5 7.74 -0.76 -2.09
N TRP A 6 8.17 -1.75 -1.31
CA TRP A 6 7.36 -2.92 -0.98
C TRP A 6 6.37 -2.57 0.15
N GLY A 7 5.08 -2.65 -0.16
CA GLY A 7 4.01 -2.58 0.85
C GLY A 7 4.00 -3.81 1.76
N ALA A 8 3.26 -3.74 2.87
CA ALA A 8 3.06 -4.90 3.73
C ALA A 8 2.38 -6.06 2.98
N THR A 9 1.59 -5.74 1.95
CA THR A 9 0.80 -6.71 1.20
C THR A 9 1.60 -7.58 0.23
N TRP A 10 2.89 -7.32 0.08
CA TRP A 10 3.74 -8.20 -0.74
C TRP A 10 3.75 -9.64 -0.22
N ILE A 11 3.55 -9.84 1.09
CA ILE A 11 3.56 -11.14 1.74
C ILE A 11 2.46 -12.07 1.23
N GLY A 12 1.35 -11.51 0.78
CA GLY A 12 0.24 -12.23 0.16
C GLY A 12 0.14 -12.05 -1.34
N GLY A 13 1.17 -11.51 -2.01
CA GLY A 13 1.12 -11.22 -3.45
C GLY A 13 0.12 -10.11 -3.81
N GLY A 14 -0.11 -9.16 -2.91
CA GLY A 14 -1.06 -8.05 -3.07
C GLY A 14 -2.11 -8.00 -1.96
N VAL A 15 -2.98 -7.00 -2.05
CA VAL A 15 -4.00 -6.69 -1.03
C VAL A 15 -4.91 -7.89 -0.76
N ALA A 16 -5.48 -8.47 -1.81
CA ALA A 16 -6.42 -9.59 -1.68
C ALA A 16 -5.80 -10.81 -1.00
N GLY A 17 -4.63 -11.27 -1.44
CA GLY A 17 -3.98 -12.43 -0.83
C GLY A 17 -3.51 -12.15 0.61
N THR A 18 -3.10 -10.92 0.91
CA THR A 18 -2.75 -10.54 2.29
C THR A 18 -3.96 -10.55 3.21
N ILE A 19 -5.11 -10.08 2.72
CA ILE A 19 -6.38 -10.18 3.45
C ILE A 19 -6.72 -11.64 3.74
N GLU A 20 -6.60 -12.54 2.76
CA GLU A 20 -6.88 -13.97 2.96
C GLU A 20 -5.96 -14.62 4.00
N LEU A 21 -4.68 -14.21 4.05
CA LEU A 21 -3.76 -14.66 5.09
C LEU A 21 -4.17 -14.15 6.48
N LEU A 22 -4.50 -12.87 6.60
CA LEU A 22 -4.86 -12.24 7.87
C LEU A 22 -6.22 -12.72 8.41
N LYS A 23 -7.18 -12.99 7.52
CA LYS A 23 -8.51 -13.52 7.87
C LYS A 23 -8.43 -14.77 8.75
N GLN A 24 -7.43 -15.62 8.57
CA GLN A 24 -7.26 -16.86 9.34
C GLN A 24 -7.04 -16.63 10.83
N SER A 25 -6.55 -15.45 11.22
CA SER A 25 -6.26 -15.07 12.60
C SER A 25 -7.25 -14.03 13.15
N LEU A 26 -8.24 -13.62 12.35
CA LEU A 26 -9.17 -12.55 12.72
C LEU A 26 -10.40 -13.14 13.42
N THR A 27 -10.77 -12.57 14.57
CA THR A 27 -12.04 -12.88 15.22
C THR A 27 -13.22 -12.27 14.43
N PRO A 28 -14.44 -12.84 14.52
CA PRO A 28 -15.62 -12.23 13.90
C PRO A 28 -15.81 -10.77 14.35
N GLY A 29 -15.92 -9.85 13.38
CA GLY A 29 -16.02 -8.40 13.64
C GLY A 29 -14.69 -7.73 13.98
N GLY A 30 -13.55 -8.43 13.88
CA GLY A 30 -12.23 -7.86 14.05
C GLY A 30 -11.85 -6.87 12.94
N MET A 31 -10.91 -5.98 13.24
CA MET A 31 -10.42 -4.97 12.31
C MET A 31 -9.06 -5.38 11.74
N LEU A 32 -8.85 -5.14 10.45
CA LEU A 32 -7.56 -5.32 9.79
C LEU A 32 -6.85 -3.98 9.65
N LEU A 33 -5.55 -3.96 9.96
CA LEU A 33 -4.67 -2.83 9.70
C LEU A 33 -3.73 -3.21 8.54
N ILE A 34 -3.87 -2.53 7.40
CA ILE A 34 -3.08 -2.79 6.19
C ILE A 34 -2.35 -1.51 5.78
N GLY A 35 -1.02 -1.58 5.74
CA GLY A 35 -0.18 -0.51 5.18
C GLY A 35 0.13 -0.79 3.72
N GLU A 36 -0.50 -0.03 2.81
CA GLU A 36 -0.36 -0.21 1.36
C GLU A 36 0.10 1.08 0.66
N PRO A 37 1.15 1.02 -0.19
CA PRO A 37 1.55 2.13 -1.05
C PRO A 37 0.48 2.44 -2.09
N TRP A 38 0.33 3.71 -2.43
CA TRP A 38 -0.64 4.17 -3.43
C TRP A 38 -0.12 5.40 -4.17
N TRP A 39 -0.64 5.61 -5.38
CA TRP A 39 -0.31 6.80 -6.17
C TRP A 39 -1.13 8.01 -5.76
N ARG A 40 -0.46 9.03 -5.19
CA ARG A 40 -1.10 10.34 -4.95
C ARG A 40 -1.60 11.00 -6.23
N LYS A 41 -0.80 10.87 -7.28
CA LYS A 41 -1.15 11.19 -8.65
C LYS A 41 -0.60 10.06 -9.49
N ARG A 42 -1.42 9.44 -10.33
CA ARG A 42 -0.96 8.38 -11.22
C ARG A 42 0.11 8.97 -12.16
N PRO A 43 1.30 8.36 -12.27
CA PRO A 43 2.30 8.78 -13.25
C PRO A 43 1.72 8.65 -14.66
N ALA A 44 2.07 9.59 -15.54
CA ALA A 44 1.60 9.60 -16.92
C ALA A 44 2.38 8.61 -17.80
N THR A 45 3.62 8.30 -17.42
CA THR A 45 4.49 7.37 -18.15
C THR A 45 5.15 6.34 -17.23
N ALA A 46 5.64 5.25 -17.83
CA ALA A 46 6.38 4.21 -17.10
C ALA A 46 7.70 4.76 -16.52
N GLU A 47 8.37 5.66 -17.24
CA GLU A 47 9.61 6.30 -16.78
C GLU A 47 9.38 7.11 -15.50
N GLU A 48 8.27 7.85 -15.42
CA GLU A 48 7.90 8.60 -14.21
C GLU A 48 7.65 7.66 -13.02
N ALA A 49 6.95 6.54 -13.24
CA ALA A 49 6.66 5.54 -12.21
C ALA A 49 7.95 4.88 -11.68
N ILE A 50 8.83 4.47 -12.60
CA ILE A 50 10.13 3.86 -12.27
C ILE A 50 11.02 4.88 -11.53
N ALA A 51 11.03 6.15 -11.93
CA ALA A 51 11.80 7.18 -11.25
C ALA A 51 11.29 7.47 -9.82
N CYS A 52 9.97 7.40 -9.61
CA CYS A 52 9.35 7.73 -8.33
C CYS A 52 9.38 6.56 -7.32
N ALA A 53 8.92 5.38 -7.72
CA ALA A 53 8.75 4.24 -6.82
C ALA A 53 9.58 3.01 -7.21
N ARG A 54 10.30 3.06 -8.34
CA ARG A 54 11.01 1.91 -8.94
C ARG A 54 10.07 0.73 -9.23
N SER A 55 8.81 1.04 -9.52
CA SER A 55 7.75 0.09 -9.88
C SER A 55 6.98 0.60 -11.10
N PRO A 56 6.43 -0.30 -11.94
CA PRO A 56 5.46 0.02 -12.97
C PRO A 56 4.27 0.85 -12.46
N PRO A 57 3.62 1.66 -13.33
CA PRO A 57 2.43 2.43 -12.96
C PRO A 57 1.27 1.57 -12.44
N ASP A 58 1.19 0.32 -12.89
CA ASP A 58 0.08 -0.59 -12.61
C ASP A 58 0.28 -1.43 -11.33
N ASP A 59 1.47 -1.36 -10.72
CA ASP A 59 1.77 -2.05 -9.46
C ASP A 59 1.04 -1.40 -8.27
N PHE A 60 0.60 -0.14 -8.40
CA PHE A 60 -0.13 0.57 -7.35
C PHE A 60 -1.42 1.20 -7.89
N LEU A 61 -2.41 1.26 -7.00
CA LEU A 61 -3.67 1.96 -7.25
C LEU A 61 -3.59 3.42 -6.78
N THR A 62 -4.48 4.25 -7.31
CA THR A 62 -4.76 5.56 -6.69
C THR A 62 -5.56 5.35 -5.41
N LEU A 63 -5.57 6.33 -4.50
CA LEU A 63 -6.31 6.20 -3.23
C LEU A 63 -7.80 5.87 -3.42
N PRO A 64 -8.55 6.54 -4.31
CA PRO A 64 -9.96 6.18 -4.53
C PRO A 64 -10.12 4.75 -5.06
N ALA A 65 -9.24 4.32 -5.96
CA ALA A 65 -9.26 2.97 -6.51
C ALA A 65 -8.90 1.91 -5.46
N LEU A 66 -7.96 2.21 -4.57
CA LEU A 66 -7.57 1.32 -3.48
C LEU A 66 -8.72 1.14 -2.47
N VAL A 67 -9.40 2.24 -2.09
CA VAL A 67 -10.58 2.17 -1.20
C VAL A 67 -11.71 1.38 -1.86
N ALA A 68 -11.98 1.61 -3.15
CA ALA A 68 -12.97 0.83 -3.90
C ALA A 68 -12.60 -0.66 -3.93
N HIS A 69 -11.32 -0.99 -4.12
CA HIS A 69 -10.83 -2.37 -4.13
C HIS A 69 -11.06 -3.08 -2.79
N PHE A 70 -10.87 -2.41 -1.65
CA PHE A 70 -11.24 -2.97 -0.34
C PHE A 70 -12.74 -3.25 -0.24
N GLY A 71 -13.58 -2.35 -0.76
CA GLY A 71 -15.03 -2.54 -0.82
C GLY A 71 -15.44 -3.76 -1.67
N GLU A 72 -14.80 -3.95 -2.82
CA GLU A 72 -15.00 -5.15 -3.67
C GLU A 72 -14.62 -6.45 -2.96
N LEU A 73 -13.66 -6.40 -2.02
CA LEU A 73 -13.25 -7.52 -1.19
C LEU A 73 -14.13 -7.72 0.05
N GLY A 74 -15.19 -6.93 0.22
CA GLY A 74 -16.15 -7.02 1.33
C GLY A 74 -15.70 -6.34 2.62
N TYR A 75 -14.76 -5.39 2.53
CA TYR A 75 -14.25 -4.63 3.67
C TYR A 75 -14.64 -3.15 3.58
N ASP A 76 -15.15 -2.62 4.68
CA ASP A 76 -15.34 -1.18 4.85
C ASP A 76 -14.06 -0.54 5.38
N VAL A 77 -13.58 0.51 4.69
CA VAL A 77 -12.45 1.32 5.17
C VAL A 77 -12.98 2.29 6.23
N VAL A 78 -12.77 1.94 7.50
CA VAL A 78 -13.30 2.70 8.65
C VAL A 78 -12.40 3.87 9.08
N GLU A 79 -11.09 3.74 8.91
CA GLU A 79 -10.10 4.78 9.23
C GLU A 79 -8.90 4.68 8.29
N MET A 80 -8.28 5.81 7.98
CA MET A 80 -7.10 5.87 7.13
C MET A 80 -6.14 6.95 7.62
N VAL A 81 -4.90 6.56 7.89
CA VAL A 81 -3.81 7.47 8.22
C VAL A 81 -2.90 7.57 7.00
N LEU A 82 -2.90 8.75 6.36
CA LEU A 82 -2.02 9.02 5.24
C LEU A 82 -0.64 9.39 5.77
N ALA A 83 0.39 8.66 5.35
CA ALA A 83 1.76 9.10 5.59
C ALA A 83 1.97 10.45 4.88
N ASP A 84 2.30 11.49 5.63
CA ASP A 84 2.82 12.71 5.06
C ASP A 84 4.28 12.51 4.61
N GLN A 85 4.75 13.38 3.72
CA GLN A 85 6.08 13.30 3.13
C GLN A 85 7.18 13.36 4.22
N GLU A 86 6.91 14.07 5.31
CA GLU A 86 7.82 14.22 6.46
C GLU A 86 7.95 12.94 7.28
N GLY A 87 6.88 12.15 7.41
CA GLY A 87 6.88 10.83 8.05
C GLY A 87 7.71 9.80 7.27
N TRP A 88 7.61 9.82 5.93
CA TRP A 88 8.43 8.98 5.05
C TRP A 88 9.91 9.34 5.09
N ASP A 89 10.24 10.65 5.08
CA ASP A 89 11.63 11.11 5.21
C ASP A 89 12.27 10.70 6.55
N ARG A 90 11.47 10.67 7.63
CA ARG A 90 11.90 10.22 8.96
C ARG A 90 12.18 8.71 9.00
N TYR A 91 11.31 7.91 8.37
CA TYR A 91 11.50 6.45 8.24
C TYR A 91 12.74 6.13 7.40
N CYS A 92 12.92 6.80 6.25
CA CYS A 92 14.10 6.64 5.40
C CYS A 92 15.40 7.04 6.12
N LYS A 93 15.40 8.13 6.91
CA LYS A 93 16.57 8.57 7.68
C LYS A 93 16.99 7.58 8.78
N ARG A 94 16.04 6.86 9.40
CA ARG A 94 16.35 5.91 10.48
C ARG A 94 16.95 4.58 9.99
N ARG A 95 16.95 4.34 8.68
CA ARG A 95 17.53 3.13 8.06
C ARG A 95 18.97 3.31 7.52
N ASN A 96 19.52 4.52 7.59
CA ASN A 96 20.91 4.85 7.21
C ASN A 96 21.79 5.24 8.41
N GLY A 97 21.36 4.94 9.64
CA GLY A 97 22.15 5.10 10.87
C GLY A 97 22.70 3.77 11.34
#